data_AF-A0A9P8RKI4-F1
#
_entry.id   AF-A0A9P8RKI4-F1
#
_cell.length_a   1.000
_cell.length_b   1.000
_cell.length_c   1.000
_cell.angle_alpha   90.00
_cell.angle_beta   90.00
_cell.angle_gamma   90.00
#
_symmetry.space_group_name_H-M   'P 1'
#
loop_
_entity.id
_entity.type
_entity.pdbx_description
1 polymer ?
#
loop_
_entity_poly.entity_id
_entity_poly.type
_entity_poly.pdbx_seq_one_letter_code
_entity_poly.pdbx_strand_id
1 'polypeptide(L)'
;MDTNQISNPEFFTPESRAPIVIGVATFLMMGATSAVGLRFYTRKVILNQLGIDDWLSLGALFFALATGISQCYLTQQGLGRHIGTLPQPDGFMNYMKASL
;
A
#
# COMPACT_ATOMS: atom_id res chain seq x y z
N MET A 1 -25.38 -7.44 -20.77
CA MET A 1 -25.43 -7.70 -19.32
C MET A 1 -25.87 -6.41 -18.66
N ASP A 2 -27.10 -6.39 -18.16
CA ASP A 2 -27.71 -5.17 -17.63
C ASP A 2 -27.15 -4.86 -16.23
N THR A 3 -26.36 -3.79 -16.15
CA THR A 3 -25.76 -3.28 -14.90
C THR A 3 -26.76 -2.49 -14.07
N ASN A 4 -27.99 -2.99 -13.93
CA ASN A 4 -29.01 -2.36 -13.10
C ASN A 4 -28.81 -2.77 -11.63
N GLN A 5 -28.53 -1.80 -10.77
CA GLN A 5 -28.24 -1.97 -9.33
C GLN A 5 -29.36 -2.68 -8.56
N ILE A 6 -30.58 -2.69 -9.11
CA ILE A 6 -31.80 -3.23 -8.48
C ILE A 6 -31.95 -4.74 -8.73
N SER A 7 -31.42 -5.26 -9.84
CA SER A 7 -31.63 -6.66 -10.23
C SER A 7 -30.59 -7.62 -9.64
N ASN A 8 -29.40 -7.13 -9.27
CA ASN A 8 -28.33 -7.97 -8.73
C ASN A 8 -27.57 -7.27 -7.59
N PRO A 9 -28.13 -7.28 -6.36
CA PRO A 9 -27.52 -6.62 -5.21
C PRO A 9 -26.18 -7.25 -4.78
N GLU A 10 -25.91 -8.50 -5.17
CA GLU A 10 -24.69 -9.23 -4.80
C GLU A 10 -23.41 -8.69 -5.47
N PHE A 11 -23.49 -8.05 -6.65
CA PHE A 11 -22.31 -7.43 -7.28
C PHE A 11 -21.90 -6.10 -6.66
N PHE A 12 -22.79 -5.48 -5.88
CA PHE A 12 -22.59 -4.18 -5.24
C PHE A 12 -22.49 -4.29 -3.72
N THR A 13 -22.37 -5.51 -3.16
CA THR A 13 -22.08 -5.67 -1.74
C THR A 13 -20.73 -5.00 -1.45
N PRO A 14 -20.67 -4.02 -0.54
CA PRO A 14 -19.48 -3.24 -0.25
C PRO A 14 -18.48 -4.00 0.63
N GLU A 15 -18.22 -5.28 0.32
CA GLU A 15 -17.14 -6.07 0.90
C GLU A 15 -15.81 -5.53 0.37
N SER A 16 -15.38 -4.43 0.98
CA SER A 16 -14.13 -3.77 0.69
C SER A 16 -13.00 -4.66 1.20
N ARG A 17 -12.15 -5.18 0.31
CA ARG A 17 -10.92 -5.89 0.68
C ARG A 17 -9.78 -4.97 1.11
N ALA A 18 -10.02 -3.66 1.15
CA ALA A 18 -9.08 -2.64 1.63
C ALA A 18 -8.40 -2.96 2.98
N PRO A 19 -9.11 -3.35 4.06
CA PRO A 19 -8.47 -3.66 5.34
C PRO A 19 -7.50 -4.85 5.26
N ILE A 20 -7.78 -5.84 4.41
CA ILE A 20 -6.88 -6.99 4.20
C ILE A 20 -5.60 -6.52 3.50
N VAL A 21 -5.73 -5.70 2.45
CA VAL A 21 -4.57 -5.16 1.71
C VAL A 21 -3.69 -4.29 2.61
N ILE A 22 -4.30 -3.43 3.43
CA ILE A 22 -3.58 -2.58 4.41
C ILE A 22 -2.89 -3.46 5.46
N GLY A 23 -3.57 -4.49 5.97
CA GLY A 23 -3.00 -5.44 6.93
C GLY A 23 -1.78 -6.18 6.37
N VAL A 24 -1.85 -6.65 5.13
CA VAL A 24 -0.72 -7.33 4.47
C VAL A 24 0.42 -6.35 4.19
N ALA A 25 0.12 -5.15 3.69
CA ALA A 25 1.12 -4.13 3.40
C ALA A 25 1.90 -3.72 4.66
N THR A 26 1.19 -3.47 5.77
CA THR A 26 1.81 -3.14 7.05
C THR A 26 2.68 -4.27 7.60
N PHE A 27 2.21 -5.52 7.53
CA PHE A 27 3.01 -6.69 7.92
C PHE A 27 4.30 -6.82 7.12
N LEU A 28 4.20 -6.66 5.79
CA LEU A 28 5.36 -6.76 4.90
C LEU A 28 6.37 -5.63 5.15
N MET A 29 5.88 -4.42 5.44
CA MET A 29 6.73 -3.28 5.82
C MET A 29 7.47 -3.51 7.13
N MET A 30 6.81 -4.06 8.16
CA MET A 30 7.48 -4.45 9.40
C MET A 30 8.58 -5.49 9.14
N GLY A 31 8.29 -6.50 8.31
CA GLY A 31 9.28 -7.49 7.87
C GLY A 31 10.47 -6.86 7.17
N ALA A 32 10.23 -5.96 6.21
CA ALA A 32 11.28 -5.24 5.49
C ALA A 32 12.14 -4.37 6.42
N THR A 33 11.54 -3.65 7.36
CA THR A 33 12.28 -2.87 8.38
C THR A 33 13.14 -3.78 9.25
N SER A 34 12.64 -4.93 9.67
CA SER A 34 13.41 -5.89 10.46
C SER A 34 14.62 -6.45 9.69
N ALA A 35 14.43 -6.79 8.41
CA ALA A 35 15.49 -7.31 7.56
C ALA A 35 16.61 -6.28 7.32
N VAL A 36 16.25 -5.02 7.05
CA VAL A 36 17.22 -3.93 6.88
C VAL A 36 17.91 -3.60 8.20
N GLY A 37 17.18 -3.61 9.32
CA GLY A 37 17.75 -3.44 10.66
C GLY A 37 18.77 -4.52 11.00
N LEU A 38 18.47 -5.79 10.69
CA LEU A 38 19.39 -6.90 10.88
C LEU A 38 20.62 -6.80 9.96
N ARG A 39 20.44 -6.35 8.71
CA ARG A 39 21.55 -6.09 7.77
C ARG A 39 22.49 -5.02 8.32
N PHE A 40 21.93 -3.91 8.79
CA PHE A 40 22.70 -2.81 9.36
C PHE A 40 23.40 -3.23 10.67
N TYR A 41 22.72 -4.01 11.53
CA TYR A 41 23.30 -4.55 12.75
C TYR A 41 24.48 -5.47 12.46
N THR A 42 24.31 -6.43 11.54
CA THR A 42 25.37 -7.35 11.11
C THR A 42 26.58 -6.57 10.60
N ARG A 43 26.38 -5.58 9.72
CA ARG A 43 27.50 -4.83 9.14
C ARG A 43 28.18 -3.88 10.11
N LYS A 44 27.40 -3.20 10.97
CA LYS A 44 27.95 -2.29 11.97
C LYS A 44 28.68 -3.02 13.10
N VAL A 45 28.14 -4.13 13.59
CA VAL A 45 28.67 -4.83 14.78
C VAL A 45 29.69 -5.91 14.39
N ILE A 46 29.47 -6.67 13.32
CA ILE A 46 30.34 -7.80 12.95
C ILE A 46 31.45 -7.37 11.99
N LEU A 47 31.14 -6.54 10.99
CA LEU A 47 32.10 -6.17 9.94
C LEU A 47 32.83 -4.84 10.21
N ASN A 48 32.26 -3.96 11.05
CA ASN A 48 32.79 -2.64 11.43
C ASN A 48 33.23 -1.75 10.24
N GLN A 49 32.73 -2.04 9.04
CA GLN A 49 32.93 -1.30 7.80
C GLN A 49 31.59 -0.79 7.33
N LEU A 50 31.28 0.46 7.67
CA LEU A 50 30.11 1.15 7.14
C LEU A 50 30.45 1.68 5.74
N GLY A 51 30.06 0.93 4.72
CA GLY A 51 30.16 1.34 3.33
C GLY A 51 28.94 2.15 2.87
N ILE A 52 29.06 2.76 1.68
CA ILE A 52 27.95 3.48 1.00
C ILE A 52 26.72 2.58 0.80
N ASP A 53 26.92 1.27 0.65
CA ASP A 53 25.87 0.26 0.49
C ASP A 53 24.86 0.21 1.65
N ASP A 54 25.30 0.52 2.89
CA ASP A 54 24.40 0.54 4.05
C ASP A 54 23.54 1.80 4.10
N TRP A 55 24.10 2.94 3.71
CA TRP A 55 23.34 4.18 3.54
C TRP A 55 22.32 4.07 2.40
N LEU A 56 22.68 3.40 1.31
CA LEU A 56 21.77 3.11 0.19
C LEU A 56 20.62 2.20 0.64
N SER A 57 20.91 1.20 1.48
CA SER A 57 19.90 0.30 2.05
C SER A 57 18.91 1.04 2.96
N LEU A 58 19.40 2.00 3.75
CA LEU A 58 18.56 2.89 4.57
C LEU A 58 17.68 3.80 3.70
N GLY A 59 18.26 4.39 2.65
CA GLY A 59 17.50 5.19 1.68
C GLY A 59 16.42 4.37 0.98
N ALA A 60 16.74 3.16 0.54
CA ALA A 60 15.78 2.24 -0.07
C ALA A 60 14.62 1.88 0.88
N LEU A 61 14.91 1.67 2.17
CA LEU A 61 13.88 1.42 3.18
C LEU A 61 12.93 2.63 3.33
N PHE A 62 13.48 3.85 3.33
CA PHE A 62 12.67 5.07 3.39
C PHE A 62 11.72 5.18 2.20
N PHE A 63 12.21 4.98 0.97
CA PHE A 63 11.36 4.99 -0.22
C PHE A 63 10.32 3.88 -0.19
N ALA A 64 10.68 2.68 0.25
CA ALA A 64 9.74 1.56 0.39
C ALA A 64 8.59 1.89 1.35
N LEU A 65 8.89 2.52 2.49
CA LEU A 65 7.87 2.98 3.44
C LEU A 65 6.97 4.05 2.82
N ALA A 66 7.53 5.02 2.10
CA ALA A 66 6.76 6.06 1.41
C ALA A 66 5.79 5.46 0.38
N THR A 67 6.26 4.50 -0.42
CA THR A 67 5.41 3.76 -1.36
C THR A 67 4.33 2.97 -0.62
N GLY A 68 4.65 2.30 0.48
CA GLY A 68 3.68 1.56 1.29
C GLY A 68 2.55 2.44 1.83
N ILE A 69 2.89 3.62 2.34
CA ILE A 69 1.91 4.60 2.85
C ILE A 69 1.02 5.10 1.69
N SER A 70 1.62 5.44 0.55
CA SER A 70 0.87 5.87 -0.64
C SER A 70 -0.12 4.80 -1.10
N GLN A 71 0.29 3.53 -1.14
CA GLN A 71 -0.58 2.41 -1.51
C GLN A 71 -1.73 2.21 -0.52
N CYS A 72 -1.46 2.34 0.79
CA CYS A 72 -2.52 2.26 1.81
C CYS A 72 -3.53 3.41 1.65
N TYR A 73 -3.05 4.63 1.40
CA TYR A 73 -3.90 5.80 1.19
C TYR A 73 -4.77 5.64 -0.06
N LEU A 74 -4.19 5.26 -1.20
CA LEU A 74 -4.97 5.02 -2.43
C LEU A 74 -5.97 3.88 -2.27
N THR A 75 -5.62 2.83 -1.53
CA THR A 75 -6.53 1.70 -1.25
C THR A 75 -7.76 2.14 -0.47
N GLN A 76 -7.64 3.10 0.45
CA GLN A 76 -8.78 3.69 1.14
C GLN A 76 -9.66 4.55 0.21
N GLN A 77 -9.03 5.23 -0.76
CA GLN A 77 -9.73 6.07 -1.75
C GLN A 77 -10.34 5.27 -2.92
N GLY A 78 -10.18 3.95 -2.93
CA GLY A 78 -10.82 3.07 -3.91
C GLY A 78 -9.89 2.37 -4.90
N LEU A 79 -8.57 2.40 -4.69
CA LEU A 79 -7.64 1.59 -5.47
C LEU A 79 -8.00 0.09 -5.33
N GLY A 80 -8.29 -0.55 -6.48
CA GLY A 80 -8.75 -1.94 -6.54
C GLY A 80 -10.28 -2.12 -6.58
N ARG A 81 -11.09 -1.05 -6.44
CA ARG A 81 -12.55 -1.10 -6.72
C ARG A 81 -12.82 -0.92 -8.22
N HIS A 82 -13.81 -1.63 -8.74
CA HIS A 82 -14.30 -1.39 -10.10
C HIS A 82 -14.93 0.01 -10.18
N ILE A 83 -14.79 0.72 -11.31
CA ILE A 83 -15.29 2.11 -11.47
C ILE A 83 -16.79 2.22 -11.14
N GLY A 84 -17.55 1.16 -11.41
CA GLY A 84 -18.98 1.07 -11.08
C GLY A 84 -19.32 0.87 -9.59
N THR A 85 -18.35 0.56 -8.74
CA THR A 85 -18.52 0.34 -7.28
C THR A 85 -17.99 1.53 -6.47
N LEU A 86 -17.49 2.57 -7.13
CA LEU A 86 -17.14 3.85 -6.49
C LEU A 86 -18.43 4.61 -6.12
N PRO A 87 -18.44 5.38 -5.02
CA PRO A 87 -19.57 6.24 -4.68
C PRO A 87 -19.83 7.23 -5.81
N GLN A 88 -20.90 7.05 -6.57
CA GLN A 88 -21.34 8.04 -7.57
C GLN A 88 -22.00 9.22 -6.84
N PRO A 89 -21.84 10.47 -7.29
CA PRO A 89 -21.29 10.89 -8.59
C PRO A 89 -19.78 11.20 -8.62
N ASP A 90 -19.14 11.50 -7.48
CA ASP A 90 -17.80 12.11 -7.45
C ASP A 90 -16.65 11.18 -7.00
N GLY A 91 -16.92 9.89 -6.76
CA GLY A 91 -15.93 8.93 -6.25
C GLY A 91 -14.70 8.78 -7.14
N PHE A 92 -14.88 8.85 -8.47
CA PHE A 92 -13.77 8.84 -9.42
C PHE A 92 -12.92 10.13 -9.36
N MET A 93 -13.58 11.28 -9.18
CA MET A 93 -12.90 12.58 -9.05
C MET A 93 -12.04 12.63 -7.78
N ASN A 94 -12.55 12.10 -6.67
CA ASN A 94 -11.81 12.04 -5.40
C ASN A 94 -10.62 11.09 -5.48
N TYR A 95 -10.74 9.96 -6.20
CA TYR A 95 -9.60 9.08 -6.47
C TYR A 95 -8.51 9.80 -7.29
N MET A 96 -8.86 10.49 -8.37
CA MET A 96 -7.87 11.19 -9.20
C MET A 96 -7.14 12.30 -8.43
N LYS A 97 -7.87 13.03 -7.58
CA LYS A 97 -7.28 14.03 -6.67
C LYS A 97 -6.34 13.41 -5.63
N ALA A 98 -6.59 12.17 -5.22
CA ALA A 98 -5.73 11.46 -4.27
C ALA A 98 -4.45 10.90 -4.93
N SER A 99 -4.44 10.74 -6.25
CA SER A 99 -3.30 10.20 -7.01
C SER A 99 -2.37 11.26 -7.62
N LEU A 100 -2.73 12.54 -7.55
CA LEU A 100 -2.03 13.67 -8.16
C LEU A 100 -1.29 14.49 -7.10
#